data_AF-A0A0Q0AXN3-F1
#
_entry.id   AF-A0A0Q0AXN3-F1
#
_cell.length_a   1.000
_cell.length_b   1.000
_cell.length_c   1.000
_cell.angle_alpha   90.00
_cell.angle_beta   90.00
_cell.angle_gamma   90.00
#
_symmetry.space_group_name_H-M   'P 1'
#
loop_
_entity.id
_entity.type
_entity.pdbx_description
1 polymer ?
#
loop_
_entity_poly.entity_id
_entity_poly.type
_entity_poly.pdbx_seq_one_letter_code
_entity_poly.pdbx_strand_id
1 'polypeptide(L)'
;MAKSEEVKDPATKGKLKLIILAVVALLLAVGLSVGATWFLMHKSESTPDPAAAAAAANVKPVAVFEPMTPAFVVNFNSNGRQRYMQVSITMLARNAADMEALKAHMPLIRNNLVMLFAAIPFESLASPIGQEMLRQKATASIQEVAQKELGKTVIEQLLFTNFVLQ
;
A
#
# COMPACT_ATOMS: atom_id res chain seq x y z
N MET A 1 89.07 37.57 -15.11
CA MET A 1 87.71 37.65 -14.54
C MET A 1 87.13 36.24 -14.60
N ALA A 2 87.19 35.49 -13.49
CA ALA A 2 86.05 35.11 -12.62
C ALA A 2 84.87 34.42 -13.36
N LYS A 3 84.22 33.34 -12.93
CA LYS A 3 84.38 32.26 -11.94
C LYS A 3 83.06 31.47 -12.07
N SER A 4 83.06 30.20 -12.48
CA SER A 4 81.91 29.27 -12.43
C SER A 4 82.45 27.85 -12.56
N GLU A 5 82.04 26.81 -11.83
CA GLU A 5 81.26 26.66 -10.62
C GLU A 5 81.64 25.26 -10.06
N GLU A 6 81.64 25.17 -8.74
CA GLU A 6 81.87 24.01 -7.89
C GLU A 6 80.60 23.12 -7.92
N VAL A 7 80.56 21.77 -7.87
CA VAL A 7 80.73 20.85 -6.72
C VAL A 7 80.34 19.44 -7.26
N LYS A 8 81.24 18.45 -7.31
CA LYS A 8 81.51 17.36 -6.33
C LYS A 8 80.43 16.24 -6.23
N ASP A 9 80.74 15.13 -6.91
CA ASP A 9 80.71 13.69 -6.54
C ASP A 9 79.51 13.01 -5.80
N PRO A 10 79.37 11.67 -5.97
CA PRO A 10 78.09 10.99 -6.11
C PRO A 10 77.49 10.53 -4.78
N ALA A 11 76.17 10.60 -4.69
CA ALA A 11 75.44 10.15 -3.51
C ALA A 11 75.58 8.64 -3.28
N THR A 12 76.08 8.31 -2.09
CA THR A 12 76.35 6.99 -1.54
C THR A 12 75.16 6.03 -1.64
N LYS A 13 75.43 4.82 -2.17
CA LYS A 13 74.51 3.68 -2.43
C LYS A 13 73.62 3.25 -1.25
N GLY A 14 73.86 3.74 -0.03
CA GLY A 14 73.04 3.50 1.17
C GLY A 14 71.89 4.52 1.38
N LYS A 15 72.06 5.79 1.00
CA LYS A 15 71.02 6.83 1.17
C LYS A 15 69.90 6.69 0.11
N LEU A 16 70.25 6.22 -1.09
CA LEU A 16 69.28 5.90 -2.15
C LEU A 16 68.32 4.76 -1.76
N LYS A 17 68.81 3.73 -1.04
CA LYS A 17 67.94 2.65 -0.54
C LYS A 17 66.96 3.13 0.53
N LEU A 18 67.37 4.08 1.39
CA LEU A 18 66.48 4.69 2.38
C LEU A 18 65.42 5.59 1.74
N ILE A 19 65.80 6.35 0.69
CA ILE A 19 64.84 7.18 -0.06
C ILE A 19 63.84 6.28 -0.80
N ILE A 20 64.30 5.20 -1.43
CA ILE A 20 63.40 4.23 -2.10
C ILE A 20 62.47 3.56 -1.07
N LEU A 21 62.98 3.16 0.11
CA LEU A 21 62.15 2.58 1.17
C LEU A 21 61.12 3.58 1.71
N ALA A 22 61.49 4.85 1.88
CA ALA A 22 60.58 5.91 2.32
C ALA A 22 59.50 6.21 1.27
N VAL A 23 59.87 6.22 -0.02
CA VAL A 23 58.92 6.40 -1.13
C VAL A 23 57.99 5.20 -1.25
N VAL A 24 58.48 3.96 -1.09
CA VAL A 24 57.64 2.76 -1.08
C VAL A 24 56.70 2.72 0.13
N ALA A 25 57.18 3.12 1.32
CA ALA A 25 56.34 3.23 2.51
C ALA A 25 55.26 4.32 2.36
N LEU A 26 55.61 5.46 1.74
CA LEU A 26 54.65 6.53 1.44
C LEU A 26 53.62 6.09 0.40
N LEU A 27 54.04 5.39 -0.66
CA LEU A 27 53.15 4.84 -1.68
C LEU A 27 52.23 3.75 -1.10
N LEU A 28 52.72 2.93 -0.18
CA LEU A 28 51.90 1.94 0.53
C LEU A 28 50.87 2.62 1.46
N ALA A 29 51.25 3.69 2.17
CA ALA A 29 50.33 4.43 3.02
C ALA A 29 49.21 5.13 2.21
N VAL A 30 49.53 5.67 1.04
CA VAL A 30 48.55 6.28 0.12
C VAL A 30 47.68 5.21 -0.56
N GLY A 31 48.27 4.06 -0.95
CA GLY A 31 47.52 2.94 -1.53
C GLY A 31 46.54 2.29 -0.55
N LEU A 32 46.92 2.16 0.73
CA LEU A 32 46.04 1.63 1.78
C LEU A 32 44.87 2.57 2.09
N SER A 33 45.07 3.89 2.03
CA SER A 33 44.00 4.87 2.27
C SER A 33 42.99 4.93 1.12
N VAL A 34 43.46 4.95 -0.15
CA VAL A 34 42.58 4.88 -1.33
C VAL A 34 41.84 3.55 -1.42
N GLY A 35 42.54 2.43 -1.15
CA GLY A 35 41.95 1.09 -1.12
C GLY A 35 40.90 0.92 -0.03
N ALA A 36 41.13 1.47 1.18
CA ALA A 36 40.16 1.44 2.27
C ALA A 36 38.91 2.29 1.95
N THR A 37 39.07 3.48 1.36
CA THR A 37 37.92 4.30 0.94
C THR A 37 37.12 3.67 -0.20
N TRP A 38 37.78 3.03 -1.17
CA TRP A 38 37.10 2.35 -2.27
C TRP A 38 36.38 1.08 -1.81
N PHE A 39 37.00 0.30 -0.91
CA PHE A 39 36.40 -0.88 -0.30
C PHE A 39 35.23 -0.54 0.64
N LEU A 40 35.31 0.54 1.41
CA LEU A 40 34.20 1.02 2.25
C LEU A 40 33.05 1.62 1.41
N MET A 41 33.33 2.28 0.28
CA MET A 41 32.30 2.71 -0.67
C MET A 41 31.64 1.51 -1.38
N HIS A 42 32.39 0.50 -1.82
CA HIS A 42 31.82 -0.69 -2.48
C HIS A 42 31.08 -1.63 -1.53
N LYS A 43 31.40 -1.64 -0.23
CA LYS A 43 30.65 -2.39 0.78
C LYS A 43 29.34 -1.71 1.19
N SER A 44 29.10 -0.48 0.69
CA SER A 44 27.88 0.29 0.94
C SER A 44 26.81 0.13 -0.15
N GLU A 45 27.06 -0.68 -1.19
CA GLU A 45 25.96 -1.34 -1.92
C GLU A 45 25.36 -2.40 -1.01
N SER A 46 24.57 -1.92 -0.05
CA SER A 46 23.59 -2.74 0.65
C SER A 46 22.63 -3.23 -0.42
N THR A 47 22.83 -4.47 -0.88
CA THR A 47 21.77 -5.24 -1.53
C THR A 47 20.50 -5.00 -0.72
N PRO A 48 19.45 -4.39 -1.29
CA PRO A 48 18.22 -4.16 -0.55
C PRO A 48 17.76 -5.51 -0.04
N ASP A 49 17.62 -5.63 1.28
CA ASP A 49 17.10 -6.83 1.90
C ASP A 49 15.76 -7.18 1.20
N PRO A 50 15.64 -8.32 0.50
CA PRO A 50 14.39 -8.74 -0.12
C PRO A 50 13.25 -8.82 0.91
N ALA A 51 13.57 -8.98 2.19
CA ALA A 51 12.59 -8.94 3.28
C ALA A 51 12.08 -7.52 3.59
N ALA A 52 12.91 -6.48 3.41
CA ALA A 52 12.48 -5.08 3.58
C ALA A 52 11.63 -4.60 2.39
N ALA A 53 11.92 -5.08 1.18
CA ALA A 53 11.08 -4.84 0.00
C ALA A 53 9.72 -5.59 0.09
N ALA A 54 9.71 -6.77 0.72
CA ALA A 54 8.48 -7.52 0.97
C ALA A 54 7.58 -6.90 2.06
N ALA A 55 8.16 -6.19 3.03
CA ALA A 55 7.41 -5.51 4.09
C ALA A 55 6.67 -4.23 3.60
N ALA A 56 7.15 -3.60 2.53
CA ALA A 56 6.51 -2.43 1.91
C ALA A 56 5.37 -2.79 0.93
N ALA A 57 5.23 -4.06 0.55
CA ALA A 57 4.30 -4.50 -0.50
C ALA A 57 2.85 -4.72 -0.02
N ASN A 58 2.53 -4.48 1.25
CA ASN A 58 1.22 -4.83 1.83
C ASN A 58 0.45 -3.66 2.45
N VAL A 59 0.81 -2.41 2.12
CA VAL A 59 0.01 -1.25 2.54
C VAL A 59 -1.20 -1.13 1.62
N LYS A 60 -2.36 -1.62 2.06
CA LYS A 60 -3.63 -1.37 1.36
C LYS A 60 -3.81 0.15 1.20
N PRO A 61 -4.18 0.64 0.00
CA PRO A 61 -4.45 2.07 -0.21
C PRO A 61 -5.45 2.61 0.81
N VAL A 62 -5.40 3.91 1.09
CA VAL A 62 -6.30 4.57 2.06
C VAL A 62 -7.76 4.24 1.71
N ALA A 63 -8.53 3.84 2.73
CA ALA A 63 -9.93 3.51 2.55
C ALA A 63 -10.75 4.78 2.29
N VAL A 64 -11.63 4.71 1.29
CA VAL A 64 -12.64 5.72 0.98
C VAL A 64 -13.98 5.18 1.43
N PHE A 65 -14.70 5.95 2.25
CA PHE A 65 -16.00 5.57 2.80
C PHE A 65 -17.09 6.48 2.23
N GLU A 66 -18.07 5.88 1.56
CA GLU A 66 -19.21 6.60 0.99
C GLU A 66 -20.51 6.10 1.65
N PRO A 67 -21.14 6.92 2.52
CA PRO A 67 -22.40 6.55 3.14
C PRO A 67 -23.55 6.61 2.13
N MET A 68 -24.44 5.61 2.15
CA MET A 68 -25.65 5.65 1.33
C MET A 68 -26.83 6.15 2.15
N THR A 69 -27.30 7.34 1.81
CA THR A 69 -28.44 7.98 2.47
C THR A 69 -29.63 8.10 1.51
N PRO A 70 -30.87 8.07 2.03
CA PRO A 70 -31.25 7.75 3.41
C PRO A 70 -31.13 6.25 3.70
N ALA A 71 -31.27 5.88 4.99
CA ALA A 71 -31.32 4.49 5.43
C ALA A 71 -32.44 3.71 4.69
N PHE A 72 -32.28 2.40 4.60
CA PHE A 72 -33.28 1.52 4.02
C PHE A 72 -34.22 1.08 5.13
N VAL A 73 -35.52 1.14 4.86
CA VAL A 73 -36.57 0.60 5.74
C VAL A 73 -37.36 -0.40 4.92
N VAL A 74 -37.43 -1.64 5.40
CA VAL A 74 -38.12 -2.74 4.73
C VAL A 74 -39.13 -3.33 5.71
N ASN A 75 -40.37 -3.44 5.27
CA ASN A 75 -41.44 -4.03 6.05
C ASN A 75 -41.56 -5.53 5.73
N PHE A 76 -41.77 -6.32 6.77
CA PHE A 76 -41.96 -7.76 6.70
C PHE A 76 -43.29 -8.14 7.33
N ASN A 77 -43.85 -9.25 6.87
CA ASN A 77 -44.92 -9.95 7.56
C ASN A 77 -44.36 -11.28 8.05
N SER A 78 -44.13 -11.40 9.35
CA SER A 78 -43.61 -12.61 9.99
C SER A 78 -44.63 -13.10 11.01
N ASN A 79 -45.13 -14.31 10.81
CA ASN A 79 -46.12 -14.95 11.70
C ASN A 79 -47.37 -14.08 11.95
N GLY A 80 -47.86 -13.40 10.91
CA GLY A 80 -49.05 -12.55 10.98
C GLY A 80 -48.84 -11.22 11.73
N ARG A 81 -47.60 -10.89 12.09
CA ARG A 81 -47.23 -9.61 12.71
C ARG A 81 -46.43 -8.78 11.72
N GLN A 82 -46.77 -7.49 11.65
CA GLN A 82 -45.93 -6.53 10.95
C GLN A 82 -44.63 -6.34 11.72
N ARG A 83 -43.53 -6.41 10.97
CA ARG A 83 -42.16 -6.24 11.44
C ARG A 83 -41.42 -5.36 10.46
N TYR A 84 -40.31 -4.78 10.86
CA TYR A 84 -39.48 -4.00 9.97
C TYR A 84 -37.98 -4.19 10.25
N MET A 85 -37.20 -3.97 9.21
CA MET A 85 -35.75 -3.80 9.29
C MET A 85 -35.43 -2.38 8.88
N GLN A 86 -34.57 -1.70 9.65
CA GLN A 86 -33.92 -0.47 9.25
C GLN A 86 -32.41 -0.71 9.16
N VAL A 87 -31.81 -0.41 8.01
CA VAL A 87 -30.37 -0.60 7.80
C VAL A 87 -29.73 0.65 7.18
N SER A 88 -28.65 1.12 7.80
CA SER A 88 -27.77 2.15 7.25
C SER A 88 -26.53 1.48 6.71
N ILE A 89 -26.11 1.89 5.51
CA ILE A 89 -24.98 1.25 4.82
C ILE A 89 -23.93 2.27 4.42
N THR A 90 -22.67 1.83 4.43
CA THR A 90 -21.52 2.60 3.94
C THR A 90 -20.68 1.71 3.04
N MET A 91 -20.33 2.22 1.86
CA MET A 91 -19.47 1.52 0.91
C MET A 91 -18.02 1.84 1.22
N LEU A 92 -17.17 0.81 1.26
CA LEU A 92 -15.73 0.92 1.39
C LEU A 92 -15.08 0.66 0.04
N ALA A 93 -14.31 1.63 -0.45
CA ALA A 93 -13.47 1.50 -1.64
C ALA A 93 -12.02 1.92 -1.38
N ARG A 94 -11.17 1.76 -2.39
CA ARG A 94 -9.74 2.11 -2.36
C ARG A 94 -9.37 3.21 -3.35
N ASN A 95 -10.28 3.57 -4.24
CA ASN A 95 -10.08 4.60 -5.26
C ASN A 95 -11.25 5.59 -5.21
N ALA A 96 -10.94 6.86 -4.91
CA ALA A 96 -11.93 7.93 -4.81
C ALA A 96 -12.56 8.29 -6.16
N ALA A 97 -11.78 8.27 -7.25
CA ALA A 97 -12.30 8.58 -8.59
C ALA A 97 -13.30 7.51 -9.07
N ASP A 98 -13.02 6.24 -8.75
CA ASP A 98 -13.91 5.14 -9.08
C ASP A 98 -15.19 5.17 -8.25
N MET A 99 -15.08 5.52 -6.96
CA MET A 99 -16.25 5.75 -6.10
C MET A 99 -17.10 6.89 -6.64
N GLU A 100 -16.49 7.98 -7.09
CA GLU A 100 -17.20 9.12 -7.67
C GLU A 100 -17.93 8.74 -8.97
N ALA A 101 -17.28 7.98 -9.86
CA ALA A 101 -17.94 7.46 -11.06
C ALA A 101 -19.14 6.55 -10.73
N LEU A 102 -19.01 5.71 -9.70
CA LEU A 102 -20.10 4.84 -9.24
C LEU A 102 -21.31 5.62 -8.73
N LYS A 103 -21.13 6.85 -8.23
CA LYS A 103 -22.23 7.69 -7.72
C LYS A 103 -23.28 7.99 -8.78
N ALA A 104 -22.88 8.10 -10.06
CA ALA A 104 -23.81 8.30 -11.16
C ALA A 104 -24.86 7.16 -11.28
N HIS A 105 -24.52 5.97 -10.78
CA HIS A 105 -25.37 4.78 -10.83
C HIS A 105 -26.05 4.46 -9.48
N MET A 106 -26.01 5.37 -8.51
CA MET A 106 -26.66 5.18 -7.20
C MET A 106 -28.14 4.85 -7.28
N PRO A 107 -28.96 5.42 -8.19
CA PRO A 107 -30.36 5.04 -8.30
C PRO A 107 -30.55 3.54 -8.61
N LEU A 108 -29.73 2.99 -9.52
CA LEU A 108 -29.77 1.58 -9.90
C LEU A 108 -29.27 0.69 -8.76
N ILE A 109 -28.17 1.07 -8.12
CA ILE A 109 -27.64 0.37 -6.95
C ILE A 109 -28.69 0.32 -5.84
N ARG A 110 -29.30 1.46 -5.51
CA ARG A 110 -30.32 1.57 -4.48
C ARG A 110 -31.53 0.71 -4.81
N ASN A 111 -32.00 0.71 -6.06
CA ASN A 111 -33.07 -0.16 -6.52
C ASN A 111 -32.75 -1.65 -6.27
N ASN A 112 -31.56 -2.09 -6.68
CA ASN A 112 -31.16 -3.49 -6.52
C ASN A 112 -31.08 -3.89 -5.04
N LEU A 113 -30.56 -3.02 -4.18
CA LEU A 113 -30.50 -3.24 -2.74
C LEU A 113 -31.90 -3.29 -2.10
N VAL A 114 -32.84 -2.42 -2.51
CA VAL A 114 -34.23 -2.48 -2.05
C VAL A 114 -34.86 -3.83 -2.38
N MET A 115 -34.72 -4.29 -3.63
CA MET A 115 -35.25 -5.58 -4.06
C MET A 115 -34.58 -6.75 -3.32
N LEU A 116 -33.27 -6.67 -3.13
CA LEU A 116 -32.51 -7.67 -2.40
C LEU A 116 -32.96 -7.77 -0.94
N PHE A 117 -33.09 -6.65 -0.23
CA PHE A 117 -33.52 -6.63 1.17
C PHE A 117 -34.97 -7.09 1.34
N ALA A 118 -35.87 -6.74 0.42
CA ALA A 118 -37.27 -7.19 0.45
C ALA A 118 -37.42 -8.70 0.19
N ALA A 119 -36.48 -9.34 -0.50
CA ALA A 119 -36.55 -10.76 -0.84
C ALA A 119 -36.04 -11.70 0.28
N ILE A 120 -35.42 -11.17 1.34
CA ILE A 120 -34.85 -11.99 2.41
C ILE A 120 -35.91 -12.31 3.47
N PRO A 121 -36.03 -13.57 3.91
CA PRO A 121 -36.92 -13.92 5.02
C PRO A 121 -36.49 -13.23 6.32
N PHE A 122 -37.46 -12.68 7.07
CA PHE A 122 -37.21 -11.96 8.32
C PHE A 122 -36.42 -12.79 9.33
N GLU A 123 -36.76 -14.08 9.46
CA GLU A 123 -36.16 -15.01 10.41
C GLU A 123 -34.66 -15.22 10.14
N SER A 124 -34.24 -15.09 8.87
CA SER A 124 -32.82 -15.20 8.51
C SER A 124 -32.01 -14.03 9.05
N LEU A 125 -32.62 -12.84 9.15
CA LEU A 125 -31.97 -11.60 9.59
C LEU A 125 -31.75 -11.52 11.10
N ALA A 126 -32.43 -12.38 11.87
CA ALA A 126 -32.30 -12.44 13.33
C ALA A 126 -30.94 -13.00 13.78
N SER A 127 -30.24 -13.74 12.91
CA SER A 127 -28.94 -14.34 13.22
C SER A 127 -27.77 -13.49 12.70
N PRO A 128 -26.62 -13.44 13.41
CA PRO A 128 -25.41 -12.77 12.91
C PRO A 128 -24.93 -13.33 11.57
N ILE A 129 -25.05 -14.64 11.38
CA ILE A 129 -24.68 -15.32 10.12
C ILE A 129 -25.55 -14.81 8.98
N GLY A 130 -26.87 -14.70 9.18
CA GLY A 130 -27.77 -14.19 8.14
C GLY A 130 -27.54 -12.73 7.81
N GLN A 131 -27.17 -11.90 8.80
CA GLN A 131 -26.77 -10.51 8.56
C GLN A 131 -25.48 -10.42 7.74
N GLU A 132 -24.48 -11.25 8.06
CA GLU A 132 -23.24 -11.30 7.28
C GLU A 132 -23.47 -11.79 5.84
N MET A 133 -24.29 -12.83 5.67
CA MET A 133 -24.70 -13.30 4.34
C MET A 133 -25.45 -12.22 3.56
N LEU A 134 -26.31 -11.45 4.23
CA LEU A 134 -26.99 -10.31 3.61
C LEU A 134 -26.00 -9.24 3.15
N ARG A 135 -25.03 -8.89 4.00
CA ARG A 135 -23.97 -7.91 3.69
C ARG A 135 -23.13 -8.33 2.50
N GLN A 136 -22.78 -9.61 2.40
CA GLN A 136 -22.03 -10.17 1.28
C GLN A 136 -22.85 -10.12 -0.02
N LYS A 137 -24.13 -10.53 0.03
CA LYS A 137 -25.04 -10.42 -1.13
C LYS A 137 -25.21 -8.98 -1.59
N ALA A 138 -25.37 -8.05 -0.66
CA ALA A 138 -25.47 -6.62 -0.95
C ALA A 138 -24.18 -6.08 -1.59
N THR A 139 -23.01 -6.48 -1.07
CA THR A 139 -21.70 -6.14 -1.66
C THR A 139 -21.60 -6.64 -3.10
N ALA A 140 -21.93 -7.90 -3.34
CA ALA A 140 -21.89 -8.50 -4.67
C ALA A 140 -22.84 -7.80 -5.65
N SER A 141 -24.04 -7.42 -5.20
CA SER A 141 -25.01 -6.67 -6.02
C SER A 141 -24.45 -5.32 -6.50
N ILE A 142 -23.74 -4.60 -5.63
CA ILE A 142 -23.10 -3.32 -6.01
C ILE A 142 -21.93 -3.57 -6.96
N GLN A 143 -21.12 -4.59 -6.69
CA GLN A 143 -20.00 -4.96 -7.56
C GLN A 143 -20.46 -5.37 -8.95
N GLU A 144 -21.61 -6.05 -9.06
CA GLU A 144 -22.20 -6.40 -10.35
C GLU A 144 -22.61 -5.15 -11.15
N VAL A 145 -23.24 -4.16 -10.51
CA VAL A 145 -23.56 -2.89 -11.16
C VAL A 145 -22.29 -2.16 -11.58
N ALA A 146 -21.30 -2.06 -10.69
CA ALA A 146 -20.02 -1.45 -11.01
C ALA A 146 -19.33 -2.15 -12.20
N GLN A 147 -19.37 -3.47 -12.24
CA GLN A 147 -18.79 -4.25 -13.33
C GLN A 147 -19.53 -4.02 -14.65
N LYS A 148 -20.86 -3.93 -14.64
CA LYS A 148 -21.68 -3.71 -15.84
C LYS A 148 -21.54 -2.30 -16.39
N GLU A 149 -21.54 -1.29 -15.52
CA GLU A 149 -21.59 0.12 -15.91
C GLU A 149 -20.19 0.73 -16.09
N LEU A 150 -19.21 0.29 -15.29
CA LEU A 150 -17.85 0.86 -15.25
C LEU A 150 -16.76 -0.12 -15.68
N GLY A 151 -17.11 -1.39 -15.95
CA GLY A 151 -16.18 -2.42 -16.41
C GLY A 151 -15.23 -2.97 -15.34
N LYS A 152 -15.41 -2.58 -14.06
CA LYS A 152 -14.52 -2.98 -12.95
C LYS A 152 -15.25 -2.99 -11.61
N THR A 153 -14.70 -3.72 -10.65
CA THR A 153 -15.13 -3.63 -9.25
C THR A 153 -14.65 -2.34 -8.62
N VAL A 154 -15.56 -1.62 -7.96
CA VAL A 154 -15.26 -0.32 -7.32
C VAL A 154 -15.17 -0.43 -5.80
N ILE A 155 -16.07 -1.21 -5.19
CA ILE A 155 -16.11 -1.38 -3.74
C ILE A 155 -15.42 -2.67 -3.32
N GLU A 156 -14.67 -2.62 -2.22
CA GLU A 156 -14.11 -3.80 -1.56
C GLU A 156 -15.22 -4.50 -0.77
N GLN A 157 -16.01 -3.73 -0.02
CA GLN A 157 -17.11 -4.24 0.75
C GLN A 157 -18.16 -3.19 1.09
N LEU A 158 -19.37 -3.65 1.35
CA LEU A 158 -20.41 -2.88 2.02
C LEU A 158 -20.35 -3.13 3.52
N LEU A 159 -20.56 -2.07 4.30
CA LEU A 159 -20.65 -2.10 5.75
C LEU A 159 -22.07 -1.76 6.20
N PHE A 160 -22.58 -2.49 7.18
CA PHE A 160 -23.78 -2.09 7.92
C PHE A 160 -23.33 -1.23 9.10
N THR A 161 -23.68 0.05 9.07
CA THR A 161 -23.33 1.03 10.13
C THR A 161 -24.46 1.22 11.14
N ASN A 162 -25.67 0.76 10.80
CA ASN A 162 -26.78 0.58 11.71
C ASN A 162 -27.64 -0.58 11.19
N PHE A 163 -28.11 -1.45 12.07
CA PHE A 163 -29.01 -2.55 11.74
C PHE A 163 -30.02 -2.75 12.88
N VAL A 164 -31.27 -2.37 12.64
CA VAL A 164 -32.38 -2.51 13.59
C VAL A 164 -33.40 -3.47 13.00
N LEU A 165 -33.85 -4.41 13.81
CA LEU A 165 -34.87 -5.40 13.47
C LEU A 165 -35.96 -5.37 14.55
N GLN A 166 -37.22 -5.13 14.18
CA GLN A 166 -38.36 -5.03 15.10
C GLN A 166 -39.56 -5.82 14.60
#